data_AF-A0A1I9YMY9-F1
#
_entry.id   AF-A0A1I9YMY9-F1
#
_cell.length_a   1.000
_cell.length_b   1.000
_cell.length_c   1.000
_cell.angle_alpha   90.00
_cell.angle_beta   90.00
_cell.angle_gamma   90.00
#
_symmetry.space_group_name_H-M   'P 1'
#
loop_
_entity.id
_entity.type
_entity.pdbx_description
1 polymer ?
#
loop_
_entity_poly.entity_id
_entity_poly.type
_entity_poly.pdbx_seq_one_letter_code
_entity_poly.pdbx_strand_id
1 'polypeptide(L)'
;MNARCNARTLIERIGLIWKTGRRDMLLLTELFRSAFLKCFVLVMALCSFRSICAGDVINDSNCMQYMGGGGFGDFDCHEHHAKSLEIDNKELATSIKSARGIKGASKAELDRYMRAQDESAKACDLAPTLASDWNVEEPPKTHVNMYDAMGARCHYSIRKQQNEFLRDLYAIKTG
;
A
#
# COMPACT_ATOMS: atom_id res chain seq x y z
N MET A 1 73.23 18.99 -45.94
CA MET A 1 73.92 19.62 -44.79
C MET A 1 73.43 18.94 -43.52
N ASN A 2 74.33 18.28 -42.82
CA ASN A 2 74.04 17.44 -41.64
C ASN A 2 74.01 18.30 -40.35
N ALA A 3 72.93 18.20 -39.58
CA ALA A 3 72.91 18.63 -38.18
C ALA A 3 72.73 17.41 -37.29
N ARG A 4 73.80 17.01 -36.58
CA ARG A 4 73.76 16.01 -35.51
C ARG A 4 73.17 16.67 -34.27
N CYS A 5 72.05 16.14 -33.77
CA CYS A 5 71.46 16.56 -32.50
C CYS A 5 71.91 15.60 -31.38
N ASN A 6 72.54 16.16 -30.35
CA ASN A 6 73.18 15.44 -29.25
C ASN A 6 72.13 15.10 -28.16
N ALA A 7 71.69 13.85 -28.11
CA ALA A 7 70.57 13.38 -27.28
C ALA A 7 70.87 13.19 -25.78
N ARG A 8 72.08 13.55 -25.30
CA ARG A 8 72.52 13.20 -23.95
C ARG A 8 72.11 14.17 -22.83
N THR A 9 71.57 15.34 -23.15
CA THR A 9 71.26 16.38 -22.14
C THR A 9 69.77 16.56 -21.80
N LEU A 10 68.86 15.86 -22.48
CA LEU A 10 67.41 16.00 -22.25
C LEU A 10 66.86 15.09 -21.14
N ILE A 11 67.53 13.97 -20.83
CA ILE A 11 66.99 12.93 -19.94
C ILE A 11 67.16 13.30 -18.45
N GLU A 12 68.19 14.06 -18.05
CA GLU A 12 68.40 14.41 -16.64
C GLU A 12 67.42 15.46 -16.10
N ARG A 13 66.80 16.29 -16.96
CA ARG A 13 65.87 17.34 -16.49
C ARG A 13 64.45 16.86 -16.22
N ILE A 14 64.03 15.71 -16.76
CA ILE A 14 62.66 15.21 -16.60
C ILE A 14 62.46 14.47 -15.26
N GLY A 15 63.51 13.85 -14.72
CA GLY A 15 63.43 13.05 -13.48
C GLY A 15 63.12 13.85 -12.20
N LEU A 16 63.49 15.13 -12.14
CA LEU A 16 63.32 15.96 -10.94
C LEU A 16 61.92 16.57 -10.79
N ILE A 17 61.15 16.67 -11.88
CA ILE A 17 59.78 17.23 -11.84
C ILE A 17 58.77 16.19 -11.33
N TRP A 18 59.03 14.90 -11.46
CA TRP A 18 58.07 13.84 -11.10
C TRP A 18 58.05 13.46 -9.61
N LYS A 19 59.07 13.86 -8.83
CA LYS A 19 59.21 13.43 -7.42
C LYS A 19 58.56 14.38 -6.41
N THR A 20 58.28 15.63 -6.80
CA THR A 20 57.63 16.64 -5.94
C THR A 20 56.11 16.66 -6.08
N GLY A 21 55.53 16.32 -7.24
CA GLY A 21 54.06 16.36 -7.43
C GLY A 21 53.25 15.23 -6.76
N ARG A 22 53.90 14.14 -6.30
CA ARG A 22 53.20 12.96 -5.78
C ARG A 22 52.81 13.06 -4.29
N ARG A 23 53.44 13.96 -3.52
CA ARG A 23 53.11 14.14 -2.09
C ARG A 23 51.92 15.07 -1.86
N ASP A 24 51.73 16.07 -2.72
CA ASP A 24 50.62 17.03 -2.55
C ASP A 24 49.26 16.46 -3.01
N MET A 25 49.26 15.49 -3.93
CA MET A 25 48.04 14.84 -4.42
C MET A 25 47.41 13.85 -3.40
N LEU A 26 48.22 13.28 -2.51
CA LEU A 26 47.78 12.36 -1.44
C LEU A 26 47.13 13.12 -0.26
N LEU A 27 47.61 14.34 0.04
CA LEU A 27 47.02 15.17 1.09
C LEU A 27 45.66 15.76 0.67
N LEU A 28 45.50 16.10 -0.61
CA LEU A 28 44.21 16.59 -1.13
C LEU A 28 43.14 15.49 -1.14
N THR A 29 43.50 14.24 -1.42
CA THR A 29 42.53 13.13 -1.45
C THR A 29 42.03 12.73 -0.05
N GLU A 30 42.90 12.77 0.98
CA GLU A 30 42.50 12.53 2.38
C GLU A 30 41.60 13.66 2.94
N LEU A 31 41.88 14.92 2.59
CA LEU A 31 41.06 16.06 3.00
C LEU A 31 39.67 16.03 2.36
N PHE A 32 39.57 15.69 1.06
CA PHE A 32 38.29 15.53 0.39
C PHE A 32 37.46 14.38 0.97
N ARG A 33 38.09 13.25 1.31
CA ARG A 33 37.39 12.08 1.88
C ARG A 33 36.82 12.36 3.27
N SER A 34 37.55 13.09 4.12
CA SER A 34 37.11 13.47 5.47
C SER A 34 35.94 14.46 5.46
N ALA A 35 35.98 15.47 4.57
CA ALA A 35 34.88 16.43 4.41
C ALA A 35 33.61 15.76 3.87
N PHE A 36 33.74 14.84 2.91
CA PHE A 36 32.60 14.13 2.33
C PHE A 36 31.93 13.20 3.35
N LEU A 37 32.71 12.46 4.15
CA LEU A 37 32.16 11.56 5.17
C LEU A 37 31.38 12.31 6.25
N LYS A 38 31.90 13.45 6.70
CA LYS A 38 31.24 14.29 7.71
C LYS A 38 29.94 14.89 7.18
N CYS A 39 29.92 15.40 5.95
CA CYS A 39 28.69 15.88 5.31
C CYS A 39 27.68 14.74 5.13
N PHE A 40 28.11 13.56 4.72
CA PHE A 40 27.21 12.43 4.49
C PHE A 40 26.55 11.94 5.79
N VAL A 41 27.31 11.83 6.88
CA VAL A 41 26.76 11.49 8.21
C VAL A 41 25.77 12.54 8.70
N LEU A 42 26.06 13.83 8.47
CA LEU A 42 25.17 14.93 8.87
C LEU A 42 23.87 14.96 8.05
N VAL A 43 23.93 14.67 6.74
CA VAL A 43 22.75 14.53 5.88
C VAL A 43 21.92 13.30 6.26
N MET A 44 22.54 12.15 6.51
CA MET A 44 21.82 10.94 6.95
C MET A 44 21.16 11.12 8.32
N ALA A 45 21.82 11.82 9.27
CA ALA A 45 21.23 12.17 10.56
C ALA A 45 20.02 13.11 10.42
N LEU A 46 20.09 14.09 9.52
CA LEU A 46 18.98 15.03 9.25
C LEU A 46 17.84 14.38 8.43
N CYS A 47 18.12 13.37 7.61
CA CYS A 47 17.11 12.64 6.84
C CYS A 47 16.37 11.57 7.66
N SER A 48 16.92 11.15 8.80
CA SER A 48 16.31 10.10 9.66
C SER A 48 15.12 10.57 10.50
N PHE A 49 14.85 11.88 10.57
CA PHE A 49 13.75 12.47 11.33
C PHE A 49 12.67 13.15 10.46
N ARG A 50 12.55 12.78 9.19
CA ARG A 50 11.31 13.08 8.46
C ARG A 50 10.23 12.15 8.99
N SER A 51 9.59 12.55 10.08
CA SER A 51 8.31 12.00 10.51
C SER A 51 7.39 12.10 9.29
N ILE A 52 7.08 10.95 8.69
CA ILE A 52 6.07 10.82 7.66
C ILE A 52 4.74 11.02 8.39
N CYS A 53 4.41 12.28 8.69
CA CYS A 53 3.05 12.64 9.04
C CYS A 53 2.28 12.60 7.72
N ALA A 54 1.62 11.46 7.48
CA ALA A 54 0.66 11.29 6.41
C ALA A 54 -0.39 12.39 6.53
N GLY A 55 -0.38 13.33 5.58
CA GLY A 55 -1.27 14.49 5.53
C GLY A 55 -2.59 14.23 4.82
N ASP A 56 -2.96 12.96 4.62
CA ASP A 56 -4.24 12.63 4.01
C ASP A 56 -5.29 12.52 5.12
N VAL A 57 -6.33 13.35 5.01
CA VAL A 57 -7.54 13.19 5.83
C VAL A 57 -8.05 11.78 5.59
N ILE A 58 -8.10 10.96 6.66
CA ILE A 58 -8.67 9.62 6.59
C ILE A 58 -10.16 9.80 6.25
N ASN A 59 -10.54 9.28 5.10
CA ASN A 59 -11.90 9.24 4.58
C ASN A 59 -12.18 7.84 4.05
N ASP A 60 -13.41 7.57 3.60
CA ASP A 60 -13.78 6.23 3.16
C ASP A 60 -12.83 5.72 2.07
N SER A 61 -12.42 6.55 1.10
CA SER A 61 -11.57 6.08 0.00
C SER A 61 -10.17 5.61 0.41
N ASN A 62 -9.64 6.05 1.55
CA ASN A 62 -8.28 5.73 2.00
C ASN A 62 -8.21 5.03 3.37
N CYS A 63 -9.33 4.85 4.10
CA CYS A 63 -9.29 4.25 5.44
C CYS A 63 -8.69 2.84 5.45
N MET A 64 -8.91 2.06 4.39
CA MET A 64 -8.35 0.71 4.22
C MET A 64 -6.81 0.69 4.14
N GLN A 65 -6.17 1.82 3.81
CA GLN A 65 -4.71 1.93 3.71
C GLN A 65 -4.05 2.13 5.08
N TYR A 66 -4.83 2.53 6.09
CA TYR A 66 -4.34 2.81 7.45
C TYR A 66 -4.70 1.71 8.45
N MET A 67 -5.15 0.55 7.96
CA MET A 67 -5.46 -0.61 8.81
C MET A 67 -4.19 -1.29 9.30
N GLY A 68 -4.19 -1.68 10.57
CA GLY A 68 -3.03 -2.35 11.18
C GLY A 68 -3.03 -2.38 12.71
N GLY A 69 -4.02 -1.76 13.36
CA GLY A 69 -4.11 -1.65 14.81
C GLY A 69 -5.13 -2.56 15.49
N GLY A 70 -6.04 -3.21 14.76
CA GLY A 70 -7.06 -4.09 15.34
C GLY A 70 -8.06 -3.37 16.24
N GLY A 71 -8.29 -2.07 16.01
CA GLY A 71 -9.07 -1.20 16.88
C GLY A 71 -10.37 -0.66 16.25
N PHE A 72 -11.01 0.27 16.96
CA PHE A 72 -12.28 0.93 16.59
C PHE A 72 -12.28 1.48 15.15
N GLY A 73 -11.16 2.05 14.69
CA GLY A 73 -11.04 2.59 13.32
C GLY A 73 -11.14 1.53 12.22
N ASP A 74 -10.69 0.30 12.48
CA ASP A 74 -10.79 -0.80 11.50
C ASP A 74 -12.25 -1.24 11.35
N PHE A 75 -13.02 -1.25 12.45
CA PHE A 75 -14.44 -1.58 12.42
C PHE A 75 -15.26 -0.57 11.64
N ASP A 76 -15.17 0.73 11.98
CA ASP A 76 -15.95 1.78 11.31
C ASP A 76 -15.67 1.80 9.81
N CYS A 77 -14.39 1.67 9.45
CA CYS A 77 -13.95 1.60 8.06
C CYS A 77 -14.57 0.40 7.33
N HIS A 78 -14.45 -0.81 7.90
CA HIS A 78 -15.02 -2.01 7.28
C HIS A 78 -16.54 -1.96 7.20
N GLU A 79 -17.23 -1.54 8.26
CA GLU A 79 -18.68 -1.48 8.31
C GLU A 79 -19.24 -0.48 7.29
N HIS A 80 -18.65 0.73 7.24
CA HIS A 80 -19.07 1.75 6.29
C HIS A 80 -18.88 1.29 4.84
N HIS A 81 -17.71 0.73 4.52
CA HIS A 81 -17.45 0.18 3.17
C HIS A 81 -18.37 -0.97 2.80
N ALA A 82 -18.64 -1.89 3.74
CA ALA A 82 -19.54 -3.00 3.50
C ALA A 82 -20.94 -2.51 3.12
N LYS A 83 -21.45 -1.46 3.80
CA LYS A 83 -22.73 -0.82 3.48
C LYS A 83 -22.72 -0.16 2.10
N SER A 84 -21.66 0.58 1.77
CA SER A 84 -21.52 1.18 0.43
C SER A 84 -21.50 0.11 -0.66
N LEU A 85 -20.72 -0.96 -0.46
CA LEU A 85 -20.64 -2.07 -1.42
C LEU A 85 -21.98 -2.81 -1.55
N GLU A 86 -22.76 -2.94 -0.48
CA GLU A 86 -24.10 -3.52 -0.55
C GLU A 86 -25.05 -2.70 -1.46
N ILE A 87 -25.01 -1.37 -1.35
CA ILE A 87 -25.78 -0.46 -2.21
C ILE A 87 -25.32 -0.65 -3.67
N ASP A 88 -24.02 -0.55 -3.93
CA ASP A 88 -23.45 -0.75 -5.27
C ASP A 88 -23.82 -2.11 -5.87
N ASN A 89 -23.81 -3.18 -5.06
CA ASN A 89 -24.17 -4.52 -5.50
C ASN A 89 -25.64 -4.61 -5.93
N LYS A 90 -26.55 -3.94 -5.21
CA LYS A 90 -27.97 -3.88 -5.57
C LYS A 90 -28.19 -3.09 -6.87
N GLU A 91 -27.46 -2.00 -7.06
CA GLU A 91 -27.50 -1.19 -8.28
C GLU A 91 -26.96 -1.95 -9.50
N LEU A 92 -25.82 -2.63 -9.35
CA LEU A 92 -25.22 -3.48 -10.38
C LEU A 92 -26.16 -4.63 -10.75
N ALA A 93 -26.73 -5.33 -9.77
CA ALA A 93 -27.68 -6.41 -10.02
C ALA A 93 -28.92 -5.90 -10.79
N THR A 94 -29.44 -4.73 -10.43
CA THR A 94 -30.56 -4.09 -11.15
C THR A 94 -30.18 -3.73 -12.59
N SER A 95 -28.97 -3.23 -12.80
CA SER A 95 -28.43 -2.90 -14.13
C SER A 95 -28.26 -4.15 -14.99
N ILE A 96 -27.77 -5.26 -14.42
CA ILE A 96 -27.65 -6.55 -15.11
C ILE A 96 -29.04 -7.08 -15.50
N LYS A 97 -30.03 -7.06 -14.61
CA LYS A 97 -31.40 -7.50 -14.93
C LYS A 97 -32.07 -6.68 -16.04
N SER A 98 -31.65 -5.43 -16.19
CA SER A 98 -32.16 -4.52 -17.21
C SER A 98 -31.42 -4.63 -18.54
N ALA A 99 -30.32 -5.40 -18.59
CA ALA A 99 -29.57 -5.62 -19.81
C ALA A 99 -30.36 -6.42 -20.87
N ARG A 100 -30.19 -6.02 -22.14
CA ARG A 100 -30.78 -6.71 -23.28
C ARG A 100 -30.28 -8.17 -23.32
N GLY A 101 -31.19 -9.12 -23.51
CA GLY A 101 -30.87 -10.54 -23.61
C GLY A 101 -31.00 -11.35 -22.31
N ILE A 102 -31.11 -10.69 -21.16
CA ILE A 102 -31.33 -11.36 -19.87
C ILE A 102 -32.81 -11.77 -19.74
N LYS A 103 -33.06 -13.08 -19.70
CA LYS A 103 -34.39 -13.70 -19.62
C LYS A 103 -34.79 -14.04 -18.18
N GLY A 104 -36.06 -14.38 -17.97
CA GLY A 104 -36.63 -14.66 -16.65
C GLY A 104 -35.85 -15.68 -15.80
N ALA A 105 -35.37 -16.78 -16.40
CA ALA A 105 -34.56 -17.76 -15.69
C ALA A 105 -33.24 -17.18 -15.16
N SER A 106 -32.52 -16.40 -15.98
CA SER A 106 -31.28 -15.73 -15.57
C SER A 106 -31.52 -14.64 -14.53
N LYS A 107 -32.65 -13.90 -14.61
CA LYS A 107 -33.05 -12.93 -13.58
C LYS A 107 -33.28 -13.63 -12.24
N ALA A 108 -34.01 -14.74 -12.25
CA ALA A 108 -34.28 -15.53 -11.06
C ALA A 108 -32.99 -16.13 -10.46
N GLU A 109 -32.03 -16.52 -11.29
CA GLU A 109 -30.73 -17.00 -10.83
C GLU A 109 -29.92 -15.88 -10.16
N LEU A 110 -29.88 -14.69 -10.76
CA LEU A 110 -29.26 -13.53 -10.13
C LEU A 110 -29.94 -13.17 -8.79
N ASP A 111 -31.27 -13.30 -8.69
CA ASP A 111 -32.00 -13.13 -7.43
C ASP A 111 -31.67 -14.19 -6.38
N ARG A 112 -31.43 -15.43 -6.80
CA ARG A 112 -30.94 -16.48 -5.89
C ARG A 112 -29.53 -16.18 -5.41
N TYR A 113 -28.64 -15.77 -6.32
CA TYR A 113 -27.28 -15.36 -6.00
C TYR A 113 -27.25 -14.23 -4.97
N MET A 114 -28.00 -13.14 -5.20
CA MET A 114 -28.04 -12.00 -4.26
C MET A 114 -28.47 -12.44 -2.86
N ARG A 115 -29.52 -13.26 -2.75
CA ARG A 115 -29.97 -13.81 -1.47
C ARG A 115 -28.93 -14.71 -0.81
N ALA A 116 -28.25 -15.56 -1.57
CA ALA A 116 -27.20 -16.42 -1.03
C ALA A 116 -26.02 -15.61 -0.46
N GLN A 117 -25.68 -14.48 -1.08
CA GLN A 117 -24.67 -13.55 -0.57
C GLN A 117 -25.14 -12.87 0.72
N ASP A 118 -26.40 -12.46 0.81
CA ASP A 118 -26.98 -11.89 2.04
C ASP A 118 -26.97 -12.91 3.20
N GLU A 119 -27.34 -14.16 2.95
CA GLU A 119 -27.24 -15.22 3.96
C GLU A 119 -25.79 -15.53 4.36
N SER A 120 -24.86 -15.48 3.40
CA SER A 120 -23.43 -15.64 3.69
C SER A 120 -22.91 -14.50 4.58
N ALA A 121 -23.35 -13.27 4.34
CA ALA A 121 -22.99 -12.11 5.17
C ALA A 121 -23.48 -12.26 6.61
N LYS A 122 -24.70 -12.79 6.84
CA LYS A 122 -25.20 -13.06 8.20
C LYS A 122 -24.32 -14.04 8.99
N ALA A 123 -23.64 -14.96 8.31
CA ALA A 123 -22.71 -15.88 8.98
C ALA A 123 -21.50 -15.14 9.62
N CYS A 124 -21.21 -13.91 9.20
CA CYS A 124 -20.17 -13.08 9.81
C CYS A 124 -20.52 -12.67 11.25
N ASP A 125 -21.81 -12.66 11.62
CA ASP A 125 -22.29 -12.32 12.97
C ASP A 125 -22.09 -13.48 13.96
N LEU A 126 -21.58 -14.62 13.48
CA LEU A 126 -21.23 -15.76 14.33
C LEU A 126 -20.06 -15.42 15.27
N ALA A 127 -19.07 -14.64 14.82
CA ALA A 127 -17.92 -14.28 15.64
C ALA A 127 -18.31 -13.51 16.92
N PRO A 128 -19.08 -12.40 16.84
CA PRO A 128 -19.54 -11.71 18.05
C PRO A 128 -20.51 -12.57 18.89
N THR A 129 -21.34 -13.40 18.24
CA THR A 129 -22.25 -14.32 18.96
C THR A 129 -21.48 -15.33 19.81
N LEU A 130 -20.47 -16.00 19.23
CA LEU A 130 -19.63 -16.96 19.95
C LEU A 130 -18.81 -16.29 21.07
N ALA A 131 -18.35 -15.06 20.86
CA ALA A 131 -17.66 -14.31 21.90
C ALA A 131 -18.56 -14.05 23.12
N SER A 132 -19.82 -13.70 22.86
CA SER A 132 -20.85 -13.54 23.91
C SER A 132 -21.14 -14.86 24.62
N ASP A 133 -21.35 -15.95 23.87
CA ASP A 133 -21.61 -17.30 24.41
C ASP A 133 -20.46 -17.82 25.27
N TRP A 134 -19.22 -17.47 24.94
CA TRP A 134 -18.03 -17.84 25.73
C TRP A 134 -17.79 -16.94 26.95
N ASN A 135 -18.70 -15.99 27.24
CA ASN A 135 -18.56 -15.01 28.32
C ASN A 135 -17.23 -14.26 28.26
N VAL A 136 -16.75 -13.94 27.06
CA VAL A 136 -15.60 -13.04 26.94
C VAL A 136 -16.03 -11.70 27.53
N GLU A 137 -15.28 -11.22 28.52
CA GLU A 137 -15.61 -10.01 29.26
C GLU A 137 -15.88 -8.85 28.28
N GLU A 138 -17.14 -8.42 28.20
CA GLU A 138 -17.52 -7.38 27.26
C GLU A 138 -16.83 -6.08 27.71
N PRO A 139 -16.03 -5.44 26.83
CA PRO A 139 -15.55 -4.11 27.14
C PRO A 139 -16.76 -3.18 27.34
N PRO A 140 -16.60 -2.04 28.02
CA PRO A 140 -17.70 -1.09 28.20
C PRO A 140 -18.40 -0.84 26.87
N LYS A 141 -19.74 -0.75 26.85
CA LYS A 141 -20.59 -0.62 25.64
C LYS A 141 -20.22 0.53 24.69
N THR A 142 -19.28 1.37 25.08
CA THR A 142 -18.67 2.44 24.28
C THR A 142 -17.49 1.96 23.41
N HIS A 143 -17.11 0.68 23.47
CA HIS A 143 -15.97 0.13 22.75
C HIS A 143 -16.38 -0.99 21.81
N VAL A 144 -15.95 -0.87 20.56
CA VAL A 144 -15.92 -1.97 19.59
C VAL A 144 -14.89 -2.99 20.07
N ASN A 145 -15.30 -4.24 20.21
CA ASN A 145 -14.39 -5.34 20.57
C ASN A 145 -13.74 -5.95 19.32
N MET A 146 -12.74 -6.81 19.53
CA MET A 146 -12.04 -7.48 18.42
C MET A 146 -12.97 -8.33 17.54
N TYR A 147 -14.00 -8.95 18.12
CA TYR A 147 -14.96 -9.80 17.41
C TYR A 147 -15.93 -8.98 16.53
N ASP A 148 -16.28 -7.77 16.95
CA ASP A 148 -17.03 -6.81 16.13
C ASP A 148 -16.21 -6.44 14.89
N ALA A 149 -14.93 -6.10 15.08
CA ALA A 149 -14.02 -5.82 13.97
C ALA A 149 -13.84 -7.03 13.03
N MET A 150 -13.79 -8.25 13.58
CA MET A 150 -13.79 -9.48 12.78
C MET A 150 -15.08 -9.64 11.96
N GLY A 151 -16.24 -9.40 12.57
CA GLY A 151 -17.54 -9.43 11.90
C GLY A 151 -17.60 -8.41 10.77
N ALA A 152 -17.26 -7.14 11.04
CA ALA A 152 -17.25 -6.07 10.04
C ALA A 152 -16.29 -6.38 8.87
N ARG A 153 -15.07 -6.88 9.16
CA ARG A 153 -14.12 -7.31 8.13
C ARG A 153 -14.66 -8.45 7.26
N CYS A 154 -15.37 -9.40 7.86
CA CYS A 154 -16.03 -10.49 7.15
C CYS A 154 -17.12 -9.95 6.21
N HIS A 155 -18.01 -9.07 6.71
CA HIS A 155 -19.03 -8.40 5.91
C HIS A 155 -18.40 -7.68 4.71
N TYR A 156 -17.38 -6.86 4.94
CA TYR A 156 -16.63 -6.17 3.89
C TYR A 156 -16.11 -7.14 2.81
N SER A 157 -15.48 -8.24 3.24
CA SER A 157 -14.86 -9.21 2.32
C SER A 157 -15.88 -9.89 1.41
N ILE A 158 -17.05 -10.28 1.94
CA ILE A 158 -18.14 -10.87 1.17
C ILE A 158 -18.71 -9.85 0.18
N ARG A 159 -19.01 -8.63 0.64
CA ARG A 159 -19.58 -7.59 -0.22
C ARG A 159 -18.63 -7.16 -1.34
N LYS A 160 -17.33 -7.13 -1.06
CA LYS A 160 -16.30 -6.83 -2.06
C LYS A 160 -16.22 -7.91 -3.14
N GLN A 161 -16.12 -9.18 -2.75
CA GLN A 161 -16.09 -10.29 -3.71
C GLN A 161 -17.37 -10.33 -4.56
N GLN A 162 -18.53 -10.08 -3.93
CA GLN A 162 -19.80 -9.95 -4.63
C GLN A 162 -19.77 -8.83 -5.68
N ASN A 163 -19.21 -7.66 -5.33
CA ASN A 163 -19.10 -6.52 -6.23
C ASN A 163 -18.21 -6.81 -7.44
N GLU A 164 -17.03 -7.40 -7.21
CA GLU A 164 -16.09 -7.79 -8.25
C GLU A 164 -16.76 -8.74 -9.25
N PHE A 165 -17.42 -9.80 -8.75
CA PHE A 165 -18.15 -10.74 -9.60
C PHE A 165 -19.28 -10.07 -10.40
N LEU A 166 -20.08 -9.19 -9.79
CA LEU A 166 -21.17 -8.49 -10.48
C LEU A 166 -20.63 -7.53 -11.56
N ARG A 167 -19.49 -6.88 -11.32
CA ARG A 167 -18.82 -6.03 -12.32
C ARG A 167 -18.35 -6.87 -13.51
N ASP A 168 -17.73 -8.02 -13.25
CA ASP A 168 -17.29 -8.94 -14.31
C ASP A 168 -18.48 -9.44 -15.13
N LEU A 169 -19.58 -9.84 -14.48
CA LEU A 169 -20.81 -10.22 -15.16
C LEU A 169 -21.38 -9.08 -16.02
N TYR A 170 -21.35 -7.85 -15.51
CA TYR A 170 -21.84 -6.70 -16.26
C TYR A 170 -20.96 -6.37 -17.47
N ALA A 171 -19.64 -6.55 -17.36
CA ALA A 171 -18.67 -6.30 -18.43
C ALA A 171 -18.83 -7.25 -19.62
N ILE A 172 -19.34 -8.46 -19.43
CA ILE A 172 -19.65 -9.42 -20.52
C ILE A 172 -20.60 -8.78 -21.55
N LYS A 173 -21.51 -7.89 -21.11
CA LYS A 173 -22.46 -7.19 -21.98
C LYS A 173 -21.78 -6.24 -22.97
N THR A 174 -20.56 -5.80 -22.68
CA THR A 174 -19.85 -4.75 -23.44
C THR A 174 -18.76 -5.26 -24.37
N GLY A 175 -18.56 -6.58 -24.45
CA GLY A 175 -17.75 -7.23 -25.49
C GLY A 175 -18.60 -7.63 -26.69
#